data_AF-A0A3B0PJB2-F1
#
_entry.id   AF-A0A3B0PJB2-F1
#
_cell.length_a   1.000
_cell.length_b   1.000
_cell.length_c   1.000
_cell.angle_alpha   90.00
_cell.angle_beta   90.00
_cell.angle_gamma   90.00
#
_symmetry.space_group_name_H-M   'P 1'
#
loop_
_entity.id
_entity.type
_entity.pdbx_description
1 polymer ?
#
loop_
_entity_poly.entity_id
_entity_poly.type
_entity_poly.pdbx_seq_one_letter_code
_entity_poly.pdbx_strand_id
1 'polypeptide(L)'
;MDNSVDECMAGFANKINITITKDNEIIVEDNGRGIPVGTHPTFGISALEVVLTKLNAGGKFESNAYKVSGGLHGVGASVVNALSTSMKAW
;
A
#
# COMPACT_ATOMS: atom_id res chain seq x y z
N MET A 1 5.15 -1.45 5.71
CA MET A 1 6.53 -0.93 5.72
C MET A 1 7.12 -0.96 4.31
N ASP A 2 7.28 -2.12 3.67
CA ASP A 2 7.95 -2.22 2.35
C ASP A 2 7.30 -1.34 1.28
N ASN A 3 5.97 -1.21 1.28
CA ASN A 3 5.28 -0.29 0.36
C ASN A 3 5.72 1.17 0.54
N SER A 4 5.95 1.60 1.78
CA SER A 4 6.45 2.94 2.11
C SER A 4 7.92 3.10 1.73
N VAL A 5 8.73 2.04 1.88
CA VAL A 5 10.13 2.03 1.42
C VAL A 5 10.21 2.17 -0.09
N ASP A 6 9.30 1.54 -0.84
CA ASP A 6 9.23 1.70 -2.30
C ASP A 6 8.95 3.16 -2.71
N GLU A 7 8.15 3.92 -1.94
CA GLU A 7 7.97 5.36 -2.14
C GLU A 7 9.27 6.16 -1.90
N CYS A 8 10.05 5.78 -0.88
CA CYS A 8 11.36 6.38 -0.63
C CYS A 8 12.34 6.08 -1.77
N MET A 9 12.38 4.83 -2.25
CA MET A 9 13.25 4.40 -3.35
C MET A 9 12.90 5.09 -4.67
N ALA A 10 11.61 5.39 -4.88
CA ALA A 10 11.14 6.16 -6.02
C ALA A 10 11.34 7.69 -5.85
N GLY A 11 11.82 8.15 -4.69
CA GLY A 11 12.11 9.56 -4.41
C GLY A 11 10.89 10.40 -4.02
N PHE A 12 9.75 9.76 -3.71
CA PHE A 12 8.51 10.44 -3.35
C PHE A 12 8.29 10.59 -1.84
N ALA A 13 8.87 9.70 -1.05
CA ALA A 13 8.86 9.79 0.41
C ALA A 13 10.27 10.02 0.95
N ASN A 14 10.38 10.64 2.12
CA ASN A 14 11.64 10.77 2.86
C ASN A 14 11.48 10.45 4.35
N LYS A 15 10.26 10.13 4.80
CA LYS A 15 9.96 9.84 6.19
C LYS A 15 8.93 8.72 6.28
N ILE A 16 9.20 7.75 7.14
CA ILE A 16 8.28 6.68 7.52
C ILE A 16 8.22 6.67 9.05
N ASN A 17 7.02 6.78 9.62
CA ASN A 17 6.77 6.62 11.05
C ASN A 17 6.13 5.26 11.31
N ILE A 18 6.58 4.59 12.37
CA ILE A 18 6.00 3.34 12.83
C ILE A 18 5.62 3.53 14.30
N THR A 19 4.35 3.28 14.62
CA THR A 19 3.84 3.34 15.98
C THR A 19 3.27 1.98 16.36
N ILE A 20 3.77 1.41 17.46
CA ILE A 20 3.17 0.24 18.11
C ILE A 20 2.25 0.78 19.20
N THR A 21 0.95 0.54 19.08
CA THR A 21 -0.03 1.04 20.04
C THR A 21 -0.11 0.14 21.27
N LYS A 22 -0.76 0.62 22.33
CA LYS A 22 -1.06 -0.20 23.52
C LYS A 22 -2.16 -1.24 23.24
N ASP A 23 -2.91 -1.06 22.16
CA ASP A 23 -4.06 -1.86 21.78
C ASP A 23 -3.68 -2.97 20.78
N ASN A 24 -2.39 -3.35 20.72
CA ASN A 24 -1.82 -4.34 19.80
C ASN A 24 -2.02 -4.01 18.31
N GLU A 25 -2.05 -2.73 17.96
CA GLU A 25 -2.09 -2.28 16.57
C GLU A 25 -0.71 -1.77 16.13
N ILE A 26 -0.44 -1.85 14.83
CA ILE A 26 0.75 -1.25 14.22
C ILE A 26 0.26 -0.21 13.21
N ILE A 27 0.64 1.04 13.42
CA ILE A 27 0.40 2.14 12.49
C ILE A 27 1.68 2.38 11.70
N VAL A 28 1.56 2.39 10.38
CA VAL A 28 2.65 2.71 9.45
C VAL A 28 2.23 3.90 8.62
N GLU A 29 2.96 5.00 8.72
CA GLU A 29 2.67 6.25 8.02
C GLU A 29 3.89 6.67 7.22
N ASP A 30 3.67 7.13 5.98
CA ASP A 30 4.70 7.74 5.16
C ASP A 30 4.20 9.04 4.53
N ASN A 31 5.13 9.83 4.00
CA ASN A 31 4.83 11.06 3.28
C ASN A 31 5.00 10.91 1.76
N GLY A 32 4.76 9.71 1.22
CA GLY A 32 4.80 9.43 -0.21
C GLY A 32 3.60 10.00 -0.96
N ARG A 33 3.37 9.49 -2.17
CA ARG A 33 2.26 9.92 -3.03
C ARG A 33 0.88 9.53 -2.50
N GLY A 34 0.83 8.53 -1.61
CA GLY A 34 -0.40 7.89 -1.16
C GLY A 34 -0.95 6.87 -2.16
N ILE A 35 -1.83 6.00 -1.67
CA ILE A 35 -2.55 5.04 -2.51
C ILE A 35 -3.65 5.79 -3.27
N PRO A 36 -3.81 5.60 -4.60
CA PRO A 36 -4.91 6.22 -5.33
C PRO A 36 -6.29 5.83 -4.75
N VAL A 37 -7.13 6.83 -4.50
CA VAL A 37 -8.49 6.64 -3.95
C VAL A 37 -9.61 6.78 -4.99
N GLY A 38 -9.26 7.18 -6.22
CA GLY A 38 -10.22 7.31 -7.32
C GLY A 38 -10.81 5.97 -7.75
N THR A 39 -11.96 6.00 -8.41
CA THR A 39 -12.63 4.81 -8.94
C THR A 39 -11.77 4.12 -10.00
N HIS A 40 -11.55 2.81 -9.82
CA HIS A 40 -10.82 1.99 -10.77
C HIS A 40 -11.70 1.65 -11.98
N PRO A 41 -11.27 1.91 -13.23
CA PRO A 41 -12.12 1.84 -14.42
C PRO A 41 -12.72 0.45 -14.66
N THR A 42 -11.98 -0.62 -14.36
CA THR A 42 -12.43 -2.01 -14.55
C THR A 42 -13.34 -2.53 -13.43
N PHE A 43 -13.09 -2.12 -12.18
CA PHE A 43 -13.71 -2.72 -11.01
C PHE A 43 -14.86 -1.89 -10.42
N GLY A 44 -14.98 -0.62 -10.80
CA GLY A 44 -16.06 0.27 -10.34
C GLY A 44 -16.00 0.66 -8.85
N ILE A 45 -14.97 0.22 -8.14
CA ILE A 45 -14.68 0.55 -6.73
C ILE A 45 -13.38 1.37 -6.65
N SER A 46 -13.06 1.93 -5.48
CA SER A 46 -11.82 2.72 -5.32
C SER A 46 -10.57 1.88 -5.59
N ALA A 47 -9.52 2.48 -6.16
CA ALA A 47 -8.25 1.79 -6.35
C ALA A 47 -7.63 1.33 -5.03
N LEU A 48 -7.87 2.07 -3.93
CA LEU A 48 -7.54 1.63 -2.57
C LEU A 48 -8.21 0.30 -2.22
N GLU A 49 -9.52 0.17 -2.45
CA GLU A 49 -10.26 -1.06 -2.19
C GLU A 49 -9.80 -2.21 -3.08
N VAL A 50 -9.47 -1.95 -4.35
CA VAL A 50 -8.90 -2.97 -5.24
C VAL A 50 -7.59 -3.52 -4.67
N VAL A 51 -6.66 -2.65 -4.26
CA VAL A 51 -5.35 -3.06 -3.71
C VAL A 51 -5.49 -3.84 -2.39
N LEU A 52 -6.50 -3.51 -1.58
CA LEU A 52 -6.73 -4.15 -0.28
C LEU A 52 -7.56 -5.44 -0.36
N THR A 53 -8.32 -5.67 -1.43
CA THR A 53 -9.28 -6.79 -1.50
C THR A 53 -9.05 -7.76 -2.65
N LYS A 54 -8.23 -7.40 -3.65
CA LYS A 54 -7.90 -8.27 -4.79
C LYS A 54 -6.45 -8.72 -4.72
N LEU A 55 -6.22 -10.01 -4.95
CA LEU A 55 -4.88 -10.56 -5.10
C LEU A 55 -4.34 -10.22 -6.49
N ASN A 56 -3.01 -10.04 -6.60
CA ASN A 56 -2.31 -9.66 -7.82
C ASN A 56 -2.78 -8.31 -8.40
N ALA A 57 -3.19 -7.38 -7.53
CA ALA A 57 -3.60 -6.04 -7.91
C ALA A 57 -2.64 -5.00 -7.34
N GLY A 58 -2.08 -4.14 -8.20
CA GLY A 58 -1.18 -3.07 -7.77
C GLY A 58 -0.50 -2.36 -8.93
N GLY A 59 -0.08 -1.10 -8.73
CA GLY A 59 0.61 -0.32 -9.76
C GLY A 59 2.07 -0.74 -10.00
N LYS A 60 2.61 -1.66 -9.18
CA LYS A 60 4.03 -2.08 -9.22
C LYS A 60 4.37 -3.05 -10.35
N PHE A 61 3.37 -3.54 -11.09
CA PHE A 61 3.56 -4.40 -12.26
C PHE A 61 3.90 -3.61 -13.53
N GLU A 62 3.56 -2.33 -13.57
CA GLU A 62 3.93 -1.47 -14.69
C GLU A 62 5.25 -0.76 -14.38
N SER A 63 6.23 -0.96 -15.27
CA SER A 63 7.59 -0.41 -15.19
C SER A 63 7.66 1.13 -15.08
N ASN A 64 6.53 1.82 -15.27
CA ASN A 64 6.42 3.28 -15.16
C ASN A 64 6.19 3.78 -13.73
N ALA A 65 5.67 2.97 -12.81
CA ALA A 65 5.33 3.45 -11.46
C ALA A 65 6.51 3.38 -10.47
N TYR A 66 7.37 2.36 -10.61
CA TYR A 66 8.55 2.14 -9.79
C TYR A 66 9.70 1.56 -10.62
N LYS A 67 10.84 2.25 -10.68
CA LYS A 67 12.02 1.83 -11.45
C LYS A 67 12.73 0.62 -10.80
N VAL A 68 12.65 0.52 -9.47
CA VAL A 68 13.09 -0.62 -8.64
C VAL A 68 12.15 -0.64 -7.43
N SER A 69 11.44 -1.75 -7.19
CA SER A 69 10.63 -1.94 -5.98
C SER A 69 10.87 -3.31 -5.37
N GLY A 70 10.89 -3.40 -4.04
CA GLY A 70 10.95 -4.67 -3.32
C GLY A 70 9.66 -5.49 -3.42
N GLY A 71 8.50 -4.82 -3.54
CA GLY A 71 7.20 -5.47 -3.67
C GLY A 71 6.75 -5.68 -5.11
N LEU A 72 6.88 -6.90 -5.65
CA LEU A 72 6.50 -7.20 -7.05
C LEU A 72 5.24 -8.05 -7.20
N HIS A 73 4.71 -8.62 -6.11
CA HIS A 73 3.63 -9.60 -6.20
C HIS A 73 2.21 -9.00 -6.12
N GLY A 74 2.05 -7.74 -5.71
CA GLY A 74 0.72 -7.13 -5.58
C GLY A 74 -0.21 -7.85 -4.60
N VAL A 75 0.35 -8.49 -3.56
CA VAL A 75 -0.43 -9.22 -2.53
C VAL A 75 -0.14 -8.76 -1.10
N GLY A 76 0.91 -7.99 -0.84
CA GLY A 76 1.37 -7.71 0.52
C GLY A 76 0.30 -7.04 1.39
N ALA A 77 -0.28 -5.92 0.92
CA ALA A 77 -1.28 -5.17 1.67
C ALA A 77 -2.62 -5.92 1.79
N SER A 78 -3.03 -6.66 0.76
CA SER A 78 -4.26 -7.47 0.80
C SER A 78 -4.14 -8.68 1.72
N VAL A 79 -2.96 -9.29 1.85
CA VAL A 79 -2.71 -10.34 2.86
C VAL A 79 -2.73 -9.77 4.27
N VAL A 80 -2.14 -8.59 4.51
CA VAL A 80 -2.25 -7.90 5.81
C VAL A 80 -3.71 -7.63 6.14
N ASN A 81 -4.50 -7.11 5.20
CA ASN A 81 -5.93 -6.89 5.38
C ASN A 81 -6.66 -8.20 5.72
N ALA A 82 -6.43 -9.27 4.94
CA ALA A 82 -7.10 -10.55 5.10
C ALA A 82 -6.79 -11.25 6.43
N LEU A 83 -5.60 -11.03 7.01
CA LEU A 83 -5.16 -11.67 8.24
C LEU A 83 -5.30 -10.79 9.49
N SER A 84 -5.81 -9.56 9.34
CA SER A 84 -6.07 -8.66 10.46
C SER A 84 -7.53 -8.74 10.91
N THR A 85 -7.78 -8.59 12.22
CA THR A 85 -9.14 -8.46 12.76
C THR A 85 -9.79 -7.12 12.39
N SER A 86 -8.97 -6.09 12.17
CA SER A 86 -9.37 -4.77 11.69
C SER A 86 -8.21 -4.15 10.91
N MET A 87 -8.53 -3.37 9.88
CA MET A 87 -7.55 -2.58 9.13
C MET A 87 -8.16 -1.22 8.78
N LYS A 88 -7.37 -0.16 8.94
CA LYS A 88 -7.72 1.20 8.52
C LYS A 88 -6.63 1.72 7.59
N ALA A 89 -7.04 2.31 6.47
CA ALA A 89 -6.19 3.04 5.54
C ALA A 89 -6.80 4.44 5.34
N TRP A 90 -5.96 5.48 5.36
CA TRP A 90 -6.36 6.88 5.25
C TRP A 90 -5.34 7.68 4.46
#